data_AF-A0A7S2WX13-F1
#
_entry.id   AF-A0A7S2WX13-F1
#
_cell.length_a   1.000
_cell.length_b   1.000
_cell.length_c   1.000
_cell.angle_alpha   90.00
_cell.angle_beta   90.00
_cell.angle_gamma   90.00
#
_symmetry.space_group_name_H-M   'P 1'
#
loop_
_entity.id
_entity.type
_entity.pdbx_description
1 polymer ?
#
loop_
_entity_poly.entity_id
_entity_poly.type
_entity_poly.pdbx_seq_one_letter_code
_entity_poly.pdbx_strand_id
1 'polypeptide(L)'
;SRQRPPEGEAETERVFKARKRHSSTMGKQQVGMRLKEVVYTLSPFEQNVMAGLFKDIPHKVMHHLKQNVLFDAIPFCVLPIAGIGWFCSDYIEKEKQHHRY
;
A
#
# COMPACT_ATOMS: atom_id res chain seq x y z
N SER A 1 -1.60 -15.36 69.99
CA SER A 1 -2.02 -16.28 68.92
C SER A 1 -2.34 -15.49 67.66
N ARG A 2 -1.34 -15.24 66.81
CA ARG A 2 -1.47 -14.46 65.57
C ARG A 2 -1.86 -15.44 64.46
N GLN A 3 -3.13 -15.47 64.08
CA GLN A 3 -3.63 -16.35 63.02
C GLN A 3 -2.98 -15.95 61.68
N ARG A 4 -2.45 -16.95 60.97
CA ARG A 4 -1.89 -16.81 59.62
C ARG A 4 -3.02 -16.51 58.62
N PRO A 5 -2.79 -15.64 57.62
CA PRO A 5 -3.76 -15.44 56.54
C PRO A 5 -3.90 -16.70 55.68
N PRO A 6 -5.08 -16.95 55.08
CA PRO A 6 -5.33 -18.14 54.27
C PRO A 6 -4.46 -18.14 53.00
N GLU A 7 -3.74 -19.25 52.79
CA GLU A 7 -2.72 -19.46 51.75
C GLU A 7 -3.21 -19.22 50.30
N GLY A 8 -4.53 -19.23 50.07
CA GLY A 8 -5.14 -19.12 48.74
C GLY A 8 -5.20 -17.71 48.14
N GLU A 9 -5.20 -16.65 48.96
CA GLU A 9 -5.24 -15.26 48.45
C GLU A 9 -3.84 -14.75 48.07
N ALA A 10 -2.81 -15.32 48.68
CA ALA A 10 -1.42 -14.95 48.40
C ALA A 10 -0.92 -15.52 47.06
N GLU A 11 -1.53 -16.59 46.52
CA GLU A 11 -1.19 -17.11 45.19
C GLU A 11 -1.89 -16.32 44.07
N THR A 12 -3.15 -15.92 44.26
CA THR A 12 -3.88 -15.14 43.24
C THR A 12 -3.27 -13.76 43.06
N GLU A 13 -2.82 -13.10 44.13
CA GLU A 13 -2.07 -11.85 44.05
C GLU A 13 -0.69 -12.03 43.40
N ARG A 14 0.00 -13.16 43.62
CA ARG A 14 1.30 -13.44 42.99
C ARG A 14 1.17 -13.69 41.50
N VAL A 15 0.14 -14.42 41.08
CA VAL A 15 -0.17 -14.66 39.65
C VAL A 15 -0.57 -13.36 38.96
N PHE A 16 -1.36 -12.51 39.63
CA PHE A 16 -1.74 -11.19 39.10
C PHE A 16 -0.54 -10.24 38.98
N LYS A 17 0.36 -10.25 39.99
CA LYS A 17 1.55 -9.38 40.02
C LYS A 17 2.68 -9.85 39.09
N ALA A 18 2.72 -11.14 38.74
CA ALA A 18 3.67 -11.71 37.78
C ALA A 18 3.41 -11.29 36.33
N ARG A 19 2.23 -10.72 36.01
CA ARG A 19 1.87 -10.25 34.66
C ARG A 19 2.36 -8.84 34.34
N LYS A 20 3.37 -8.34 35.05
CA LYS A 20 4.03 -7.07 34.77
C LYS A 20 5.44 -7.29 34.22
N ARG A 21 5.57 -8.13 33.19
CA ARG A 21 6.76 -8.15 32.36
C ARG A 21 6.51 -7.29 31.14
N HIS A 22 7.24 -6.18 31.09
CA HIS A 22 7.41 -5.36 29.90
C HIS A 22 7.78 -6.26 28.72
N SER A 23 6.87 -6.34 27.74
CA SER A 23 7.20 -6.74 26.38
C SER A 23 7.30 -5.46 25.57
N SER A 24 8.53 -5.00 25.40
CA SER A 24 8.88 -3.95 24.46
C SER A 24 8.76 -4.50 23.03
N THR A 25 7.60 -4.40 22.36
CA THR A 25 7.54 -4.56 20.89
C THR A 25 6.19 -4.19 20.25
N MET A 26 6.32 -3.56 19.08
CA MET A 26 5.33 -3.26 18.02
C MET A 26 4.30 -2.15 18.24
N GLY A 27 4.59 -1.02 17.57
CA GLY A 27 3.59 -0.27 16.80
C GLY A 27 2.65 0.62 17.61
N LYS A 28 3.03 1.89 17.75
CA LYS A 28 2.14 2.98 18.16
C LYS A 28 1.12 3.29 17.05
N GLN A 29 0.37 2.31 16.59
CA GLN A 29 -0.90 2.55 15.90
C GLN A 29 -1.94 2.72 17.00
N GLN A 30 -2.77 3.76 16.92
CA GLN A 30 -3.83 4.05 17.89
C GLN A 30 -4.63 2.76 18.18
N VAL A 31 -4.33 2.09 19.29
CA VAL A 31 -4.98 0.86 19.78
C VAL A 31 -6.44 1.14 20.24
N GLY A 32 -7.02 2.27 19.83
CA GLY A 32 -8.21 2.88 20.41
C GLY A 32 -9.48 2.79 19.58
N MET A 33 -9.43 2.61 18.25
CA MET A 33 -10.63 2.31 17.49
C MET A 33 -10.83 0.79 17.45
N ARG A 34 -11.43 0.27 18.51
CA ARG A 34 -11.86 -1.13 18.61
C ARG A 34 -13.03 -1.34 17.66
N LEU A 35 -12.75 -1.67 16.41
CA LEU A 35 -13.77 -2.14 15.48
C LEU A 35 -14.27 -3.50 15.99
N LYS A 36 -15.58 -3.62 16.23
CA LYS A 36 -16.23 -4.91 16.51
C LYS A 36 -16.34 -5.67 15.20
N GLU A 37 -15.23 -6.27 14.76
CA GLU A 37 -15.19 -7.12 13.59
C GLU A 37 -14.65 -8.51 13.93
N VAL A 38 -15.21 -9.52 13.27
CA VAL A 38 -14.72 -10.89 13.34
C VAL A 38 -13.81 -11.10 12.14
N VAL A 39 -12.51 -11.22 12.38
CA VAL A 39 -11.51 -11.42 11.32
C VAL A 39 -11.17 -12.91 11.24
N TYR A 40 -11.56 -13.54 10.14
CA TYR A 40 -11.14 -14.90 9.82
C TYR A 40 -9.83 -14.83 9.02
N THR A 41 -8.77 -15.44 9.55
CA THR A 41 -7.49 -15.55 8.84
C THR A 41 -7.13 -17.02 8.68
N LEU A 42 -6.54 -17.36 7.54
CA LEU A 42 -5.97 -18.68 7.28
C LEU A 42 -4.48 -18.64 7.58
N SER A 43 -3.90 -19.78 7.96
CA SER A 43 -2.45 -19.91 8.15
C SER A 43 -1.70 -19.54 6.87
N PRO A 44 -0.61 -18.76 6.94
CA PRO A 44 0.16 -18.37 5.75
C PRO A 44 0.80 -19.58 5.03
N PHE A 45 0.89 -20.74 5.69
CA PHE A 45 1.38 -21.99 5.10
C PHE A 45 0.33 -22.73 4.25
N GLU A 46 -0.93 -22.36 4.37
CA GLU A 46 -2.06 -22.92 3.58
C GLU A 46 -2.50 -21.97 2.46
N GLN A 47 -1.97 -20.75 2.44
CA GLN A 47 -2.26 -19.74 1.43
C GLN A 47 -1.29 -19.84 0.27
N ASN A 48 -1.83 -19.92 -0.95
CA ASN A 48 -1.01 -19.95 -2.16
C ASN A 48 -0.48 -18.53 -2.48
N VAL A 49 0.72 -18.21 -2.00
CA VAL A 49 1.35 -16.87 -2.04
C VAL A 49 1.48 -16.29 -3.46
N MET A 50 1.59 -17.15 -4.47
CA MET A 50 1.92 -16.75 -5.85
C MET A 50 0.71 -16.68 -6.79
N ALA A 51 -0.46 -17.19 -6.38
CA ALA A 51 -1.63 -17.25 -7.25
C ALA A 51 -2.22 -15.86 -7.57
N GLY A 52 -2.14 -14.91 -6.63
CA GLY A 52 -2.62 -13.54 -6.81
C GLY A 52 -1.77 -12.73 -7.81
N LEU A 53 -0.47 -12.97 -7.85
CA LEU A 53 0.42 -12.14 -8.68
C LEU A 53 0.12 -12.32 -10.17
N PHE A 54 0.01 -13.56 -10.67
CA PHE A 54 -0.24 -13.78 -12.09
C PHE A 54 -1.69 -13.49 -12.52
N LYS A 55 -2.65 -13.69 -11.62
CA LYS A 55 -4.07 -13.42 -11.90
C LYS A 55 -4.40 -11.92 -11.90
N ASP A 56 -3.70 -11.13 -11.10
CA ASP A 56 -4.02 -9.72 -10.89
C ASP A 56 -3.15 -8.76 -11.71
N ILE A 57 -2.06 -9.23 -12.35
CA ILE A 57 -1.24 -8.42 -13.28
C ILE A 57 -2.08 -7.71 -14.34
N PRO A 58 -2.92 -8.39 -15.15
CA PRO A 58 -3.64 -7.71 -16.23
C PRO A 58 -4.59 -6.65 -15.68
N HIS A 59 -5.27 -6.93 -14.56
CA HIS A 59 -6.20 -6.00 -13.94
C HIS A 59 -5.49 -4.78 -13.35
N LYS A 60 -4.38 -4.98 -12.63
CA LYS A 60 -3.56 -3.89 -12.07
C LYS A 60 -2.92 -3.03 -13.16
N VAL A 61 -2.43 -3.64 -14.23
CA VAL A 61 -1.85 -2.92 -15.36
C VAL A 61 -2.89 -2.04 -16.06
N MET A 62 -4.11 -2.54 -16.29
CA MET A 62 -5.19 -1.71 -16.86
C MET A 62 -5.56 -0.53 -15.97
N HIS A 63 -5.58 -0.72 -14.65
CA HIS A 63 -5.89 0.34 -13.70
C HIS A 63 -4.79 1.43 -13.69
N HIS A 64 -3.51 1.03 -13.65
CA HIS A 64 -2.39 1.96 -13.64
C HIS A 64 -2.16 2.67 -14.98
N LEU A 65 -2.38 1.97 -16.10
CA LEU A 65 -2.32 2.58 -17.43
C LEU A 65 -3.42 3.63 -17.62
N LYS A 66 -4.66 3.32 -17.20
CA LYS A 66 -5.76 4.28 -17.32
C LYS A 66 -5.53 5.53 -16.49
N GLN A 67 -5.14 5.40 -15.22
CA GLN A 67 -5.02 6.56 -14.35
C GLN A 67 -3.79 7.41 -14.66
N ASN A 68 -2.64 6.79 -14.92
CA ASN A 68 -1.39 7.55 -15.00
C ASN A 68 -0.98 7.84 -16.44
N VAL A 69 -1.22 6.92 -17.37
CA VAL A 69 -0.76 7.13 -18.75
C VAL A 69 -1.75 7.98 -19.52
N LEU A 70 -3.04 7.69 -19.43
CA LEU A 70 -4.04 8.39 -20.24
C LEU A 70 -4.30 9.82 -19.77
N PHE A 71 -4.40 10.05 -18.46
CA PHE A 71 -4.77 11.37 -17.93
C PHE A 71 -3.58 12.28 -17.63
N ASP A 72 -2.40 11.72 -17.37
CA ASP A 72 -1.24 12.50 -16.94
C ASP A 72 -0.14 12.49 -18.02
N ALA A 73 0.40 11.32 -18.37
CA ALA A 73 1.53 11.23 -19.28
C ALA A 73 1.22 11.67 -20.73
N ILE A 74 0.06 11.29 -21.29
CA ILE A 74 -0.32 11.64 -22.67
C ILE A 74 -0.50 13.15 -22.85
N PRO A 75 -1.36 13.85 -22.10
CA PRO A 75 -1.57 15.28 -22.31
C PRO A 75 -0.37 16.14 -21.91
N PHE A 76 0.36 15.76 -20.85
CA PHE A 76 1.43 16.61 -20.32
C PHE A 76 2.79 16.38 -21.00
N CYS A 77 3.14 15.13 -21.34
CA CYS A 77 4.44 14.81 -21.92
C CYS A 77 4.36 14.51 -23.41
N VAL A 78 3.44 13.63 -23.83
CA VAL A 78 3.45 13.12 -25.21
C VAL A 78 2.90 14.15 -26.20
N LEU A 79 1.79 14.81 -25.86
CA LEU A 79 1.10 15.77 -26.73
C LEU A 79 1.98 16.97 -27.12
N PRO A 80 2.63 17.71 -26.19
CA PRO A 80 3.46 18.84 -26.58
C PRO A 80 4.71 18.42 -27.37
N ILE A 81 5.35 17.29 -27.01
CA ILE A 81 6.54 16.81 -27.74
C ILE A 81 6.19 16.42 -29.17
N ALA A 82 5.10 15.65 -29.35
CA ALA A 82 4.63 15.27 -30.68
C ALA A 82 4.17 16.48 -31.50
N GLY A 83 3.47 17.43 -30.86
CA GLY A 83 3.02 18.66 -31.51
C GLY A 83 4.17 19.53 -32.01
N ILE A 84 5.20 19.74 -31.18
CA ILE A 84 6.39 20.51 -31.58
C ILE A 84 7.15 19.79 -32.70
N GLY A 85 7.34 18.47 -32.60
CA GLY A 85 8.03 17.70 -33.62
C GLY A 85 7.34 17.76 -34.99
N TRP A 86 6.01 17.64 -35.00
CA TRP A 86 5.22 17.78 -36.23
C TRP A 86 5.28 19.21 -36.76
N PHE A 87 5.10 20.21 -35.90
CA PHE A 87 5.14 21.62 -36.29
C PHE A 87 6.49 22.01 -36.90
N CYS A 88 7.61 21.65 -36.28
CA CYS A 88 8.95 21.92 -36.81
C CYS A 88 9.15 21.28 -38.19
N SER A 89 8.73 20.03 -38.36
CA SER A 89 8.84 19.33 -39.63
C SER A 89 8.03 20.02 -40.74
N ASP A 90 6.80 20.41 -40.42
CA ASP A 90 5.91 21.13 -41.34
C ASP A 90 6.46 22.53 -41.70
N TYR A 91 7.06 23.23 -40.74
CA TYR A 91 7.68 24.54 -40.97
C TYR A 91 8.88 24.46 -41.92
N ILE A 92 9.76 23.48 -41.71
CA ILE A 92 10.95 23.25 -42.56
C ILE A 92 10.51 22.92 -43.99
N GLU A 93 9.49 22.07 -44.14
CA GLU A 93 8.95 21.70 -45.45
C GLU A 93 8.38 22.93 -46.19
N LYS A 94 7.62 23.78 -45.48
CA LYS A 94 7.05 25.02 -46.03
C LYS A 94 8.12 26.02 -46.42
N GLU A 95 9.13 26.22 -45.59
CA GLU A 95 10.25 27.11 -45.87
C GLU A 95 11.02 26.67 -47.12
N LYS A 96 11.25 25.36 -47.27
CA LYS A 96 11.90 24.79 -48.45
C LYS A 96 11.10 25.03 -49.73
N GLN A 97 9.77 24.98 -49.67
CA GLN A 97 8.92 25.30 -50.83
C GLN A 97 8.88 26.80 -51.12
N HIS A 98 8.92 27.64 -50.10
CA HIS A 98 8.86 29.10 -50.24
C HIS A 98 10.13 29.69 -50.88
N HIS A 99 11.30 29.09 -50.65
CA HIS A 99 12.57 29.50 -51.25
C HIS A 99 12.89 28.81 -52.59
N ARG A 100 11.92 28.10 -53.18
CA ARG A 100 12.13 27.26 -54.37
C ARG A 100 11.97 28.02 -55.70
N TYR A 101 11.80 29.35 -55.65
CA TYR A 101 11.73 30.23 -56.82
C TYR A 101 12.83 31.28 -56.78
#